data_AF-A0AAD9PMB5-F1
#
_entry.id   AF-A0AAD9PMB5-F1
#
_cell.length_a   1.000
_cell.length_b   1.000
_cell.length_c   1.000
_cell.angle_alpha   90.00
_cell.angle_beta   90.00
_cell.angle_gamma   90.00
#
_symmetry.space_group_name_H-M   'P 1'
#
loop_
_entity.id
_entity.type
_entity.pdbx_description
1 polymer ?
#
loop_
_entity_poly.entity_id
_entity_poly.type
_entity_poly.pdbx_seq_one_letter_code
_entity_poly.pdbx_strand_id
1 'polypeptide(L)'
;MSRGSCNECGGGDARYKFKCCSQRFCSSGCFGRHECQGQVESVEISNVSATEDFNGEALLDAELLSRLRQSGNIKDMLQHDQLRSTLAFIAKAKDPIEALQQHLQDEMFVKFLNETLNVIYKTDDA
;
A
#
# COMPACT_ATOMS: atom_id res chain seq x y z
N MET A 1 20.56 25.54 15.11
CA MET A 1 19.83 24.30 14.74
C MET A 1 19.94 23.34 15.92
N SER A 2 18.92 23.28 16.78
CA SER A 2 18.94 22.44 17.98
C SER A 2 18.85 20.96 17.58
N ARG A 3 19.89 20.18 17.86
CA ARG A 3 19.85 18.73 17.74
C ARG A 3 18.85 18.24 18.77
N GLY A 4 17.88 17.42 18.35
CA GLY A 4 16.79 16.97 19.22
C GLY A 4 17.31 16.22 20.46
N SER A 5 16.45 16.07 21.46
CA SER A 5 16.76 15.27 22.65
C SER A 5 16.72 13.77 22.36
N CYS A 6 17.56 13.03 23.09
CA CYS A 6 17.58 11.57 23.08
C CYS A 6 16.35 11.02 23.81
N ASN A 7 15.67 10.04 23.23
CA ASN A 7 14.48 9.42 23.84
C ASN A 7 14.81 8.55 25.07
N GLU A 8 16.05 8.05 25.19
CA GLU A 8 16.45 7.18 26.30
C GLU A 8 16.97 7.95 27.53
N CYS A 9 17.77 8.98 27.30
CA CYS A 9 18.47 9.68 28.38
C CYS A 9 18.15 11.18 28.44
N GLY A 10 17.32 11.70 27.54
CA GLY A 10 16.99 13.13 27.45
C GLY A 10 18.12 14.02 26.93
N GLY A 11 19.30 13.46 26.60
CA GLY A 11 20.48 14.22 26.20
C GLY A 11 20.28 15.03 24.92
N GLY A 12 20.73 16.29 24.90
CA GLY A 12 20.50 17.26 23.82
C GLY A 12 21.37 17.12 22.56
N ASP A 13 22.00 15.97 22.31
CA ASP A 13 22.82 15.72 21.12
C ASP A 13 22.38 14.43 20.41
N ALA A 14 21.10 14.33 20.05
CA ALA A 14 20.60 13.13 19.37
C ALA A 14 21.12 13.06 17.92
N ARG A 15 22.10 12.18 17.69
CA ARG A 15 22.79 11.96 16.40
C ARG A 15 22.22 10.80 15.59
N TYR A 16 21.60 9.84 16.27
CA TYR A 16 21.09 8.61 15.67
C TYR A 16 19.56 8.66 15.59
N LYS A 17 18.98 8.07 14.54
CA LYS A 17 17.53 8.01 14.31
C LYS A 17 17.12 6.57 13.99
N PHE A 18 16.12 6.02 14.69
CA PHE A 18 15.56 4.71 14.37
C PHE A 18 14.73 4.75 13.10
N LYS A 19 14.81 3.67 12.31
CA LYS A 19 14.05 3.55 11.06
C LYS A 19 12.57 3.21 11.29
N CYS A 20 12.22 2.42 12.31
CA CYS A 20 10.84 2.01 12.58
C CYS A 20 9.96 3.16 13.13
N CYS A 21 10.44 3.88 14.15
CA CYS A 21 9.63 4.82 14.93
C CYS A 21 10.10 6.29 14.79
N SER A 22 11.12 6.54 13.98
CA SER A 22 11.76 7.85 13.83
C SER A 22 12.30 8.50 15.12
N GLN A 23 12.35 7.76 16.24
CA GLN A 23 12.91 8.25 17.49
C GLN A 23 14.40 8.55 17.38
N ARG A 24 14.85 9.53 18.16
CA ARG A 24 16.23 10.04 18.14
C ARG A 24 17.01 9.64 19.39
N PHE A 25 18.29 9.36 19.20
CA PHE A 25 19.19 8.83 20.23
C PHE A 25 20.57 9.51 20.16
N CYS A 26 21.23 9.73 21.29
CA CYS A 26 22.53 10.41 21.33
C CYS A 26 23.72 9.49 21.01
N SER A 27 23.59 8.18 21.22
CA SER A 27 24.66 7.20 21.01
C SER A 27 24.09 5.85 20.59
N SER A 28 24.96 4.98 20.07
CA SER A 28 24.63 3.58 19.78
C SER A 28 24.19 2.79 21.02
N GLY A 29 24.65 3.17 22.22
CA GLY A 29 24.20 2.56 23.47
C GLY A 29 22.76 2.91 23.84
N CYS A 30 22.33 4.15 23.60
CA CYS A 30 20.91 4.51 23.71
C CYS A 30 20.09 3.88 22.59
N PHE A 31 20.64 3.83 21.37
CA PHE A 31 19.98 3.17 20.25
C PHE A 31 19.72 1.68 20.53
N GLY A 32 20.70 0.95 21.07
CA GLY A 32 20.55 -0.48 21.36
C GLY A 32 19.60 -0.83 22.51
N ARG A 33 19.24 0.14 23.36
CA ARG A 33 18.23 -0.05 24.41
C ARG A 33 16.81 0.10 23.91
N HIS A 34 16.63 0.69 22.74
CA HIS A 34 15.32 0.84 22.14
C HIS A 34 14.91 -0.47 21.46
N GLU A 35 14.09 -1.24 22.15
CA GLU A 35 13.36 -2.35 21.55
C GLU A 35 12.08 -1.80 20.91
N CYS A 36 12.17 -1.53 19.61
CA CYS A 36 11.04 -1.03 18.85
C CYS A 36 9.99 -2.14 18.69
N GLN A 37 8.99 -2.14 19.55
CA GLN A 37 7.75 -2.91 19.36
C GLN A 37 6.84 -2.31 18.27
N GLY A 38 7.33 -1.25 17.61
CA GLY A 38 6.69 -0.61 16.47
C GLY A 38 6.75 -1.53 15.28
N GLN A 39 5.57 -2.03 14.91
CA GLN A 39 5.27 -2.68 13.64
C GLN A 39 6.07 -1.98 12.55
N VAL A 40 7.08 -2.65 12.04
CA VAL A 40 7.59 -2.29 10.73
C VAL A 40 6.37 -2.41 9.83
N GLU A 41 5.82 -1.30 9.39
CA GLU A 41 5.07 -1.25 8.14
C GLU A 41 6.12 -1.45 7.01
N SER A 42 6.80 -2.59 7.07
CA SER A 42 7.04 -3.36 5.88
C SER A 42 5.63 -3.56 5.35
N VAL A 43 5.30 -2.90 4.25
CA VAL A 43 4.22 -3.37 3.41
C VAL A 43 4.69 -4.76 2.99
N GLU A 44 4.46 -5.73 3.86
CA GLU A 44 4.37 -7.10 3.50
C GLU A 44 3.28 -7.07 2.46
N ILE A 45 3.69 -7.16 1.21
CA ILE A 45 2.84 -7.69 0.17
C ILE A 45 2.49 -9.07 0.73
N SER A 46 1.43 -9.11 1.54
CA SER A 46 0.82 -10.34 1.97
C SER A 46 0.52 -11.00 0.64
N ASN A 47 1.31 -12.01 0.34
CA ASN A 47 0.98 -13.00 -0.64
C ASN A 47 -0.35 -13.54 -0.13
N VAL A 48 -1.43 -12.90 -0.57
CA VAL A 48 -2.79 -13.38 -0.38
C VAL A 48 -2.77 -14.70 -1.11
N SER A 49 -2.42 -15.76 -0.36
CA SER A 49 -2.89 -17.09 -0.69
C SER A 49 -4.38 -16.91 -0.85
N ALA A 50 -4.80 -16.93 -2.11
CA ALA A 50 -6.18 -16.97 -2.52
C ALA A 50 -6.81 -18.08 -1.68
N THR A 51 -7.54 -17.69 -0.64
CA THR A 51 -8.48 -18.59 0.00
C THR A 51 -9.51 -18.87 -1.08
N GLU A 52 -9.54 -20.13 -1.47
CA GLU A 52 -10.31 -20.75 -2.54
C GLU A 52 -11.83 -20.61 -2.30
N ASP A 53 -12.36 -19.40 -2.36
CA ASP A 53 -13.80 -19.12 -2.23
C ASP A 53 -14.29 -18.06 -3.25
N PHE A 54 -13.52 -17.81 -4.31
CA PHE A 54 -14.05 -17.15 -5.50
C PHE A 54 -14.67 -18.21 -6.40
N ASN A 55 -15.96 -18.45 -6.17
CA ASN A 55 -16.82 -19.32 -6.94
C ASN A 55 -16.89 -18.86 -8.42
N GLY A 56 -16.02 -19.41 -9.28
CA GLY A 56 -16.26 -19.57 -10.71
C GLY A 56 -16.34 -18.32 -11.60
N GLU A 57 -16.00 -17.12 -11.12
CA GLU A 57 -15.92 -15.93 -11.97
C GLU A 57 -14.52 -15.78 -12.58
N ALA A 58 -14.47 -15.47 -13.87
CA ALA A 58 -13.27 -15.45 -14.71
C ALA A 58 -12.13 -14.65 -14.08
N LEU A 59 -11.18 -15.36 -13.47
CA LEU A 59 -9.91 -14.80 -13.02
C LEU A 59 -9.15 -14.26 -14.24
N LEU A 60 -8.55 -13.08 -14.10
CA LEU A 60 -7.69 -12.51 -15.13
C LEU A 60 -6.49 -13.43 -15.35
N ASP A 61 -6.21 -13.78 -16.61
CA ASP A 61 -5.04 -14.55 -16.98
C ASP A 61 -3.73 -13.83 -16.59
N ALA A 62 -2.67 -14.61 -16.40
CA ALA A 62 -1.34 -14.10 -16.06
C ALA A 62 -0.81 -13.07 -17.08
N GLU A 63 -1.23 -13.17 -18.35
CA GLU A 63 -0.93 -12.20 -19.40
C GLU A 63 -1.59 -10.84 -19.14
N LEU A 64 -2.87 -10.83 -18.80
CA LEU A 64 -3.62 -9.61 -18.48
C LEU A 64 -3.07 -8.94 -17.22
N LEU A 65 -2.73 -9.72 -16.20
CA LEU A 65 -2.06 -9.23 -14.99
C LEU A 65 -0.69 -8.61 -15.31
N SER A 66 0.06 -9.22 -16.23
CA SER A 66 1.34 -8.68 -16.69
C SER A 66 1.18 -7.36 -17.46
N ARG A 67 0.11 -7.22 -18.25
CA ARG A 67 -0.23 -5.97 -18.95
C ARG A 67 -0.59 -4.85 -17.98
N LEU A 68 -1.43 -5.13 -16.99
CA LEU A 68 -1.75 -4.19 -15.92
C LEU A 68 -0.47 -3.76 -15.18
N ARG A 69 0.41 -4.71 -14.86
CA ARG A 69 1.72 -4.42 -14.24
C ARG A 69 2.64 -3.60 -15.13
N GLN A 70 2.55 -3.66 -16.44
CA GLN A 70 3.41 -2.88 -17.34
C GLN A 70 2.87 -1.47 -17.60
N SER A 71 1.56 -1.27 -17.45
CA SER A 71 0.93 0.03 -17.69
C SER A 71 1.44 1.10 -16.70
N GLY A 72 2.06 2.14 -17.26
CA GLY A 72 2.60 3.27 -16.48
C GLY A 72 1.50 4.09 -15.80
N ASN A 73 0.36 4.27 -16.48
CA ASN A 73 -0.77 5.02 -15.95
C ASN A 73 -1.38 4.37 -14.71
N ILE A 74 -1.60 3.04 -14.72
CA ILE A 74 -2.13 2.34 -13.53
C ILE A 74 -1.15 2.46 -12.37
N LYS A 75 0.16 2.34 -12.61
CA LYS A 75 1.17 2.51 -11.57
C LYS A 75 1.16 3.91 -10.97
N ASP A 76 1.07 4.92 -11.81
CA ASP A 76 1.01 6.33 -11.40
C ASP A 76 -0.25 6.58 -10.54
N MET A 77 -1.40 6.09 -10.99
CA MET A 77 -2.64 6.16 -10.23
C MET A 77 -2.56 5.44 -8.88
N LEU A 78 -1.90 4.28 -8.83
CA LEU A 78 -1.66 3.53 -7.58
C LEU A 78 -0.67 4.21 -6.64
N GLN A 79 0.04 5.27 -7.04
CA GLN A 79 0.84 6.06 -6.10
C GLN A 79 -0.02 6.93 -5.17
N HIS A 80 -1.29 7.15 -5.51
CA HIS A 80 -2.21 7.92 -4.67
C HIS A 80 -2.69 7.10 -3.47
N ASP A 81 -2.39 7.56 -2.26
CA ASP A 81 -2.74 6.88 -1.00
C ASP A 81 -4.26 6.66 -0.82
N GLN A 82 -5.09 7.61 -1.27
CA GLN A 82 -6.54 7.47 -1.23
C GLN A 82 -7.00 6.27 -2.07
N LEU A 83 -6.42 6.07 -3.25
CA LEU A 83 -6.80 4.96 -4.14
C LEU A 83 -6.46 3.62 -3.49
N ARG A 84 -5.26 3.52 -2.94
CA ARG A 84 -4.78 2.31 -2.25
C ARG A 84 -5.65 1.98 -1.06
N SER A 85 -6.04 3.00 -0.30
CA SER A 85 -6.92 2.84 0.88
C SER A 85 -8.30 2.35 0.46
N THR A 86 -8.89 2.93 -0.59
CA THR A 86 -10.16 2.48 -1.16
C THR A 86 -10.09 1.04 -1.67
N LEU A 87 -9.05 0.67 -2.42
CA LEU A 87 -8.85 -0.69 -2.91
C LEU A 87 -8.68 -1.69 -1.77
N ALA A 88 -7.90 -1.34 -0.74
CA ALA A 88 -7.70 -2.18 0.43
C ALA A 88 -8.97 -2.31 1.27
N PHE A 89 -9.80 -1.27 1.34
CA PHE A 89 -11.11 -1.31 1.99
C PHE A 89 -12.05 -2.27 1.28
N ILE A 90 -12.18 -2.15 -0.05
CA ILE A 90 -13.03 -3.05 -0.85
C ILE A 90 -12.54 -4.50 -0.75
N ALA A 91 -11.23 -4.74 -0.82
CA ALA A 91 -10.66 -6.08 -0.74
C ALA A 91 -10.86 -6.76 0.63
N LYS A 92 -11.05 -5.99 1.70
CA LYS A 92 -11.30 -6.49 3.06
C LYS A 92 -12.77 -6.43 3.46
N ALA A 93 -13.63 -5.86 2.62
CA ALA A 93 -15.04 -5.71 2.90
C ALA A 93 -15.71 -7.08 2.94
N LYS A 94 -16.71 -7.21 3.82
CA LYS A 94 -17.54 -8.40 3.92
C LYS A 94 -18.33 -8.64 2.62
N ASP A 95 -18.77 -7.55 1.99
CA ASP A 95 -19.54 -7.52 0.76
C ASP A 95 -18.81 -6.63 -0.26
N PRO A 96 -17.86 -7.19 -1.05
CA PRO A 96 -16.99 -6.40 -1.92
C PRO A 96 -17.75 -5.69 -3.03
N ILE A 97 -18.88 -6.24 -3.50
CA ILE A 97 -19.72 -5.60 -4.52
C ILE A 97 -20.40 -4.35 -3.97
N GLU A 98 -20.93 -4.40 -2.75
CA GLU A 98 -21.56 -3.24 -2.11
C GLU A 98 -20.53 -2.15 -1.79
N ALA A 99 -19.36 -2.55 -1.25
CA ALA A 99 -18.25 -1.63 -1.00
C ALA A 99 -17.76 -0.98 -2.31
N LEU A 100 -17.66 -1.76 -3.39
CA LEU A 100 -17.31 -1.23 -4.71
C LEU A 100 -18.31 -0.17 -5.18
N GLN A 101 -19.61 -0.43 -5.04
CA GLN A 101 -20.67 0.50 -5.46
C GLN A 101 -20.61 1.85 -4.74
N GLN A 102 -20.23 1.86 -3.46
CA GLN A 102 -20.05 3.09 -2.69
C GLN A 102 -18.94 3.99 -3.24
N HIS A 103 -17.95 3.40 -3.91
CA HIS A 103 -16.81 4.12 -4.48
C HIS A 103 -16.97 4.45 -5.97
N LEU A 104 -18.04 4.01 -6.63
CA LEU A 104 -18.35 4.38 -8.02
C LEU A 104 -18.70 5.87 -8.21
N GLN A 105 -18.83 6.64 -7.12
CA GLN A 105 -18.98 8.09 -7.17
C GLN A 105 -17.65 8.84 -7.07
N ASP A 106 -16.56 8.16 -6.69
CA ASP A 106 -15.23 8.75 -6.58
C ASP A 106 -14.61 8.86 -7.97
N GLU A 107 -14.39 10.10 -8.44
CA GLU A 107 -13.85 10.37 -9.79
C GLU A 107 -12.49 9.70 -10.03
N MET A 108 -11.66 9.61 -9.00
CA MET A 108 -10.33 9.04 -9.09
C MET A 108 -10.40 7.50 -9.13
N PHE A 109 -11.31 6.90 -8.37
CA PHE A 109 -11.60 5.46 -8.45
C PHE A 109 -12.23 5.07 -9.79
N VAL A 110 -13.20 5.84 -10.28
CA VAL A 110 -13.84 5.60 -11.58
C VAL A 110 -12.83 5.71 -12.71
N LYS A 111 -11.94 6.70 -12.67
CA LYS A 111 -10.86 6.84 -13.65
C LYS A 111 -9.93 5.62 -13.63
N PHE A 112 -9.62 5.10 -12.43
CA PHE A 112 -8.78 3.91 -12.27
C PHE A 112 -9.45 2.67 -12.87
N LEU A 113 -10.75 2.48 -12.61
CA LEU A 113 -11.52 1.38 -13.18
C LEU A 113 -11.54 1.46 -14.71
N ASN A 114 -11.84 2.64 -15.27
CA ASN A 114 -11.85 2.82 -16.72
C ASN A 114 -10.50 2.49 -17.34
N GLU A 115 -9.39 2.92 -16.74
CA GLU A 115 -8.06 2.62 -17.26
C GLU A 115 -7.71 1.12 -17.11
N THR A 116 -8.14 0.48 -16.02
CA THR A 116 -7.95 -0.95 -15.80
C THR A 116 -8.72 -1.77 -16.83
N LEU A 117 -10.00 -1.45 -17.04
CA LEU A 117 -10.85 -2.07 -18.04
C LEU A 117 -10.33 -1.81 -19.45
N ASN A 118 -9.83 -0.61 -19.74
CA ASN A 118 -9.19 -0.26 -21.00
C ASN A 118 -7.97 -1.16 -21.28
N VAL A 119 -7.15 -1.46 -20.26
CA VAL A 119 -6.00 -2.37 -20.41
C VAL A 119 -6.44 -3.82 -20.64
N ILE A 120 -7.54 -4.25 -20.02
CA ILE A 120 -8.08 -5.62 -20.14
C ILE A 120 -8.78 -5.84 -21.48
N TYR A 121 -9.64 -4.90 -21.90
CA TYR A 121 -10.49 -5.04 -23.10
C TYR A 121 -9.88 -4.47 -24.39
N LYS A 122 -8.77 -3.70 -24.35
CA LYS A 122 -8.03 -3.35 -25.58
C LYS A 122 -7.27 -4.54 -26.16
N THR A 123 -8.00 -5.55 -26.59
CA THR A 123 -7.44 -6.70 -27.30
C THR A 123 -8.41 -7.23 -28.37
N ASP A 124 -9.07 -6.35 -29.14
CA ASP A 124 -9.78 -6.76 -30.37
C ASP A 124 -10.02 -5.58 -31.35
N ASP A 125 -8.97 -4.82 -31.66
CA ASP A 125 -8.94 -3.93 -32.84
C ASP A 125 -7.59 -4.10 -33.54
N ALA A 126 -7.41 -5.26 -34.20
CA ALA A 126 -6.37 -5.51 -35.20
C ALA A 126 -6.86 -6.53 -36.23
#